data_AF-I4FT93-F1
#
_entry.id   AF-I4FT93-F1
#
_cell.length_a   1.000
_cell.length_b   1.000
_cell.length_c   1.000
_cell.angle_alpha   90.00
_cell.angle_beta   90.00
_cell.angle_gamma   90.00
#
_symmetry.space_group_name_H-M   'P 1'
#
loop_
_entity.id
_entity.type
_entity.pdbx_description
1 polymer ?
#
loop_
_entity_poly.entity_id
_entity_poly.type
_entity_poly.pdbx_seq_one_letter_code
_entity_poly.pdbx_strand_id
1 'polypeptide(L)' 'MVYNIQESDFSRLLGLMEQYRDRPMDLADATLVLVAEKTGYRQILTLDADFLFYRIQNQGSFDIIQG' A
#
# COMPACT_ATOMS: atom_id res chain seq x y z
N MET A 1 13.88 6.61 -7.14
CA MET A 1 14.42 5.65 -6.15
C MET A 1 13.65 4.35 -6.31
N VAL A 2 14.32 3.19 -6.23
CA VAL A 2 13.65 1.88 -6.25
C VAL A 2 13.72 1.30 -4.85
N TYR A 3 12.59 0.85 -4.31
CA TYR A 3 12.54 0.14 -3.03
C TYR A 3 12.58 -1.37 -3.30
N ASN A 4 13.47 -2.10 -2.61
CA ASN A 4 13.60 -3.54 -2.78
C ASN A 4 12.90 -4.29 -1.66
N ILE A 5 11.91 -5.12 -2.02
CA ILE A 5 11.12 -5.92 -1.08
C ILE A 5 11.94 -7.13 -0.66
N GLN A 6 12.00 -7.38 0.65
CA GLN A 6 12.71 -8.53 1.21
C GLN A 6 11.73 -9.67 1.50
N GLU A 7 12.24 -10.90 1.61
CA GLU A 7 11.41 -12.06 2.01
C GLU A 7 10.72 -11.85 3.36
N SER A 8 11.35 -11.09 4.27
CA SER A 8 10.76 -10.73 5.58
C SER A 8 9.51 -9.87 5.46
N ASP A 9 9.26 -9.22 4.32
CA ASP A 9 8.07 -8.43 4.07
C ASP A 9 6.88 -9.27 3.58
N PHE A 10 7.10 -10.53 3.17
CA PHE A 10 6.06 -11.38 2.57
C PHE A 10 4.91 -11.65 3.54
N SER A 11 5.21 -11.85 4.83
CA SER A 11 4.18 -12.00 5.85
C SER A 11 3.28 -10.75 5.95
N ARG A 12 3.86 -9.55 5.80
CA ARG A 12 3.08 -8.31 5.80
C ARG A 12 2.24 -8.16 4.54
N LEU A 13 2.79 -8.48 3.36
CA LEU A 13 2.07 -8.46 2.09
C LEU A 13 0.87 -9.41 2.09
N LEU A 14 1.06 -10.64 2.56
CA LEU A 14 -0.03 -11.61 2.74
C LEU A 14 -1.09 -11.09 3.70
N GLY A 15 -0.67 -10.49 4.82
CA GLY A 15 -1.58 -9.89 5.78
C GLY A 15 -2.39 -8.72 5.20
N LEU A 16 -1.80 -7.92 4.31
CA LEU A 16 -2.49 -6.83 3.62
C LEU A 16 -3.55 -7.38 2.65
N MET A 17 -3.19 -8.34 1.80
CA MET A 17 -4.15 -8.97 0.88
C MET A 17 -5.29 -9.67 1.62
N GLU A 18 -5.00 -10.29 2.77
CA GLU A 18 -6.02 -10.89 3.65
C GLU A 18 -6.92 -9.81 4.28
N GLN A 19 -6.34 -8.72 4.79
CA GLN A 19 -7.05 -7.61 5.43
C GLN A 19 -8.05 -6.93 4.48
N TYR A 20 -7.69 -6.81 3.20
CA TYR A 20 -8.52 -6.17 2.19
C TYR A 20 -9.19 -7.19 1.25
N ARG A 21 -9.37 -8.45 1.67
CA ARG A 21 -10.06 -9.48 0.86
C ARG A 21 -11.39 -9.01 0.24
N ASP A 22 -12.16 -8.22 0.98
CA ASP A 22 -13.49 -7.74 0.56
C ASP A 22 -13.44 -6.64 -0.51
N ARG A 23 -12.27 -6.04 -0.74
CA ARG A 23 -11.96 -5.12 -1.83
C ARG A 23 -10.64 -5.57 -2.44
N PRO A 24 -10.69 -6.50 -3.41
CA PRO A 24 -9.58 -7.40 -3.70
C PRO A 24 -8.30 -6.61 -3.99
N MET A 25 -7.47 -6.48 -2.97
CA MET A 25 -6.12 -5.93 -3.06
C MET A 25 -5.23 -6.97 -3.70
N ASP A 26 -4.58 -6.61 -4.79
CA ASP A 26 -3.60 -7.47 -5.43
C ASP A 26 -2.19 -7.28 -4.83
N LEU A 27 -1.24 -8.07 -5.33
CA LEU A 27 0.14 -7.97 -4.89
C LEU A 27 0.74 -6.59 -5.19
N ALA A 28 0.40 -5.96 -6.31
CA ALA A 28 0.96 -4.66 -6.67
C ALA A 28 0.51 -3.58 -5.67
N ASP A 29 -0.78 -3.54 -5.35
CA ASP A 29 -1.33 -2.62 -4.35
C ASP A 29 -0.73 -2.84 -2.97
N ALA A 30 -0.65 -4.10 -2.53
CA ALA A 30 -0.05 -4.46 -1.26
C ALA A 30 1.41 -3.99 -1.15
N THR A 31 2.16 -4.05 -2.26
CA THR A 31 3.56 -3.56 -2.27
C THR A 31 3.65 -2.04 -2.10
N LEU A 32 2.70 -1.29 -2.66
CA LEU A 32 2.65 0.17 -2.51
C LEU A 32 2.28 0.58 -1.08
N VAL A 33 1.34 -0.12 -0.45
CA VAL A 33 1.01 0.07 0.98
C VAL A 33 2.22 -0.25 1.86
N LEU A 34 2.90 -1.39 1.62
CA LEU A 34 4.10 -1.77 2.36
C LEU A 34 5.21 -0.72 2.23
N VAL A 35 5.48 -0.24 1.02
CA VAL A 35 6.51 0.79 0.79
C VAL A 35 6.14 2.08 1.55
N ALA A 36 4.88 2.48 1.52
CA ALA A 36 4.40 3.63 2.29
C ALA A 36 4.58 3.44 3.81
N GLU A 37 4.29 2.24 4.34
CA GLU A 37 4.51 1.91 5.75
C GLU A 37 5.98 2.01 6.16
N LYS A 38 6.90 1.54 5.31
CA LYS A 38 8.34 1.51 5.61
C LYS A 38 9.02 2.86 5.44
N THR A 39 8.54 3.67 4.50
CA THR A 39 9.20 4.93 4.10
C THR A 39 8.53 6.18 4.65
N GLY A 40 7.24 6.08 5.02
CA GLY A 40 6.41 7.23 5.36
C GLY A 40 5.97 8.06 4.15
N TYR A 41 6.23 7.61 2.92
CA TYR A 41 5.72 8.29 1.72
C TYR A 41 4.24 7.99 1.53
N ARG A 42 3.44 9.05 1.59
CA ARG A 42 1.97 8.95 1.57
C ARG A 42 1.34 9.52 0.30
N GLN A 43 2.12 10.28 -0.47
CA GLN A 43 1.67 10.81 -1.74
C GLN A 43 1.73 9.72 -2.80
N ILE A 44 0.63 9.56 -3.54
CA ILE A 44 0.55 8.59 -4.63
C ILE A 44 -0.09 9.22 -5.85
N LEU A 45 0.47 8.92 -7.03
CA LEU A 45 -0.15 9.20 -8.30
C LEU A 45 -0.80 7.91 -8.81
N THR A 46 -2.13 7.87 -8.80
CA THR A 46 -2.91 6.71 -9.26
C THR A 46 -4.29 7.16 -9.72
N LEU A 47 -4.91 6.36 -10.60
CA LEU A 47 -6.32 6.50 -10.97
C LEU A 47 -7.22 5.53 -10.18
N ASP A 48 -6.61 4.65 -9.38
CA ASP A 48 -7.33 3.66 -8.59
C ASP A 48 -7.87 4.28 -7.30
N ALA A 49 -9.19 4.31 -7.19
CA ALA A 49 -9.89 4.87 -6.04
C ALA A 49 -9.73 4.03 -4.77
N ASP A 50 -9.30 2.76 -4.86
CA ASP A 50 -9.12 1.92 -3.68
C ASP A 50 -8.00 2.42 -2.75
N PHE A 51 -7.05 3.20 -3.27
CA PHE A 51 -6.03 3.89 -2.47
C PHE A 51 -6.58 4.98 -1.53
N LEU A 52 -7.82 5.42 -1.73
CA LEU A 52 -8.52 6.28 -0.74
C LEU A 52 -8.87 5.51 0.54
N PHE A 53 -8.96 4.17 0.46
CA PHE A 53 -9.41 3.31 1.54
C PHE A 53 -8.27 2.53 2.18
N TYR A 54 -7.25 2.18 1.41
CA TYR A 54 -6.05 1.54 1.94
C TYR A 54 -5.38 2.41 3.01
N ARG A 55 -5.07 1.77 4.13
CA ARG A 55 -4.46 2.41 5.30
C ARG A 55 -2.98 2.06 5.40
N ILE A 56 -2.18 3.10 5.55
CA ILE A 56 -0.77 3.07 5.92
C ILE A 56 -0.72 3.03 7.45
N GLN A 57 -0.16 1.97 8.02
CA GLN A 57 -0.15 1.71 9.46
C GLN A 57 0.21 2.97 10.28
N ASN A 58 -0.65 3.31 11.25
CA ASN A 58 -0.52 4.46 12.15
C ASN A 58 -0.44 5.85 11.48
N GLN A 59 -0.59 5.94 10.16
CA GLN A 59 -0.44 7.18 9.41
C GLN A 59 -1.75 7.60 8.73
N GLY A 60 -2.66 6.70 8.40
CA GLY A 60 -3.96 7.04 7.78
C GLY A 60 -4.03 6.53 6.34
N SER A 61 -4.73 7.23 5.45
CA SER A 61 -4.80 6.88 4.01
C SER A 61 -3.75 7.64 3.19
N PHE A 62 -3.62 7.27 1.91
CA PHE A 62 -2.80 7.98 0.93
C PHE A 62 -3.36 9.38 0.61
N ASP A 63 -2.46 10.27 0.23
CA ASP A 63 -2.76 11.57 -0.36
C ASP A 63 -2.66 11.43 -1.88
N ILE A 64 -3.81 11.35 -2.56
CA ILE A 64 -3.83 11.18 -4.02
C ILE A 64 -3.46 12.51 -4.68
N ILE A 65 -2.39 12.49 -5.47
CA ILE A 65 -2.03 13.59 -6.35
C ILE A 65 -2.90 13.48 -7.60
N GLN A 66 -3.77 14.47 -7.81
CA GLN A 66 -4.45 14.63 -9.08
C GLN A 66 -3.51 15.35 -10.06
N GLY A 67 -3.37 14.76 -11.26
CA GLY A 67 -2.63 15.36 -12.38
C GLY A 67 -3.43 16.41 -13.12
#